data_AF-A0A6P0R3W4-F1
#
_entry.id   AF-A0A6P0R3W4-F1
#
_cell.length_a   1.000
_cell.length_b   1.000
_cell.length_c   1.000
_cell.angle_alpha   90.00
_cell.angle_beta   90.00
_cell.angle_gamma   90.00
#
_symmetry.space_group_name_H-M   'P 1'
#
loop_
_entity.id
_entity.type
_entity.pdbx_description
1 polymer ?
#
loop_
_entity_poly.entity_id
_entity_poly.type
_entity_poly.pdbx_seq_one_letter_code
_entity_poly.pdbx_strand_id
1 'polypeptide(L)'
;MLTLDVEKILNSIPNEVAWEDVVQLDKLDDRVAIANNFSPNIVGVNDGSIEWCPNEEPPSYLEKLVWWWVVRPDMGAAIALEAPQELKRIVSNYILVSP
;
A
#
# COMPACT_ATOMS: atom_id res chain seq x y z
N MET A 1 -21.85 3.87 -4.91
CA MET A 1 -21.85 4.22 -3.48
C MET A 1 -20.90 3.27 -2.74
N LEU A 2 -19.62 3.25 -3.15
CA LEU A 2 -18.53 2.42 -2.62
C LEU A 2 -17.46 3.27 -1.89
N THR A 3 -17.56 4.60 -1.99
CA THR A 3 -16.52 5.57 -1.61
C THR A 3 -16.40 5.75 -0.10
N LEU A 4 -17.51 5.70 0.65
CA LEU A 4 -17.52 5.91 2.11
C LEU A 4 -16.81 4.78 2.89
N ASP A 5 -16.86 3.54 2.39
CA ASP A 5 -16.20 2.41 3.05
C ASP A 5 -14.70 2.38 2.76
N VAL A 6 -14.30 2.73 1.53
CA VAL A 6 -12.89 2.82 1.15
C VAL A 6 -12.20 3.93 1.92
N GLU A 7 -12.76 5.15 1.99
CA GLU A 7 -12.16 6.23 2.80
C GLU A 7 -12.03 5.87 4.28
N LYS A 8 -13.00 5.17 4.87
CA LYS A 8 -12.91 4.73 6.27
C LYS A 8 -11.80 3.69 6.48
N ILE A 9 -11.68 2.72 5.57
CA ILE A 9 -10.60 1.73 5.60
C ILE A 9 -9.25 2.44 5.41
N LEU A 10 -9.16 3.34 4.43
CA LEU A 10 -7.95 4.13 4.17
C LEU A 10 -7.50 4.97 5.37
N ASN A 11 -8.43 5.39 6.23
CA ASN A 11 -8.12 6.16 7.44
C ASN A 11 -7.93 5.31 8.72
N SER A 12 -8.13 3.99 8.66
CA SER A 12 -7.92 3.08 9.80
C SER A 12 -6.61 2.29 9.69
N ILE A 13 -5.61 2.86 9.00
CA ILE A 13 -4.33 2.20 8.74
C ILE A 13 -3.64 1.82 10.05
N PRO A 14 -3.33 0.53 10.27
CA PRO A 14 -2.45 0.15 11.35
C PRO A 14 -1.02 0.61 11.02
N ASN A 15 -0.35 1.19 12.02
CA ASN A 15 1.04 1.63 11.90
C ASN A 15 2.01 0.44 11.81
N GLU A 16 1.59 -0.74 12.27
CA GLU A 16 2.38 -1.96 12.25
C GLU A 16 1.48 -3.13 11.85
N VAL A 17 1.98 -4.01 10.99
CA VAL A 17 1.24 -5.16 10.47
C VAL A 17 2.10 -6.41 10.60
N ALA A 18 1.57 -7.43 11.27
CA ALA A 18 2.24 -8.72 11.40
C ALA A 18 2.43 -9.38 10.03
N TRP A 19 3.51 -10.14 9.86
CA TRP A 19 3.80 -10.84 8.60
C TRP A 19 2.61 -11.69 8.10
N GLU A 20 1.91 -12.35 9.02
CA GLU A 20 0.76 -13.21 8.73
C GLU A 20 -0.47 -12.46 8.19
N ASP A 21 -0.56 -11.16 8.45
CA ASP A 21 -1.66 -10.30 7.99
C ASP A 21 -1.33 -9.59 6.66
N VAL A 22 -0.09 -9.69 6.19
CA VAL A 22 0.33 -9.16 4.88
C VAL A 22 -0.17 -10.10 3.78
N VAL A 23 -1.05 -9.59 2.93
CA VAL A 23 -1.57 -10.35 1.79
C VAL A 23 -0.48 -10.52 0.73
N GLN A 24 -0.32 -11.75 0.22
CA GLN A 24 0.76 -12.11 -0.72
C GLN A 24 2.14 -11.76 -0.17
N LEU A 25 2.43 -12.18 1.07
CA LEU A 25 3.71 -11.92 1.73
C LEU A 25 4.93 -12.33 0.89
N ASP A 26 4.83 -13.43 0.15
CA ASP A 26 5.86 -13.94 -0.77
C ASP A 26 6.27 -12.94 -1.86
N LYS A 27 5.40 -11.98 -2.20
CA LYS A 27 5.63 -10.91 -3.18
C LYS A 27 5.88 -9.55 -2.53
N LEU A 28 6.07 -9.49 -1.21
CA LEU A 28 6.20 -8.20 -0.53
C LEU A 28 7.42 -7.42 -1.00
N ASP A 29 8.58 -8.07 -1.15
CA ASP A 29 9.82 -7.39 -1.54
C ASP A 29 9.66 -6.66 -2.90
N ASP A 30 8.98 -7.30 -3.86
CA ASP A 30 8.65 -6.69 -5.14
C ASP A 30 7.77 -5.45 -4.97
N ARG A 31 6.74 -5.53 -4.09
CA ARG A 31 5.86 -4.40 -3.80
C ARG A 31 6.59 -3.28 -3.07
N VAL A 32 7.48 -3.59 -2.13
CA VAL A 32 8.29 -2.60 -1.42
C VAL A 32 9.25 -1.90 -2.40
N ALA A 33 9.87 -2.65 -3.30
CA ALA A 33 10.72 -2.07 -4.35
C ALA A 33 9.93 -1.11 -5.26
N ILE A 34 8.69 -1.46 -5.59
CA ILE A 34 7.78 -0.59 -6.35
C ILE A 34 7.39 0.64 -5.52
N ALA A 35 6.97 0.45 -4.27
CA ALA A 35 6.55 1.52 -3.37
C ALA A 35 7.65 2.55 -3.15
N ASN A 36 8.91 2.11 -3.05
CA ASN A 36 10.07 2.98 -2.90
C ASN A 36 10.29 3.93 -4.09
N ASN A 37 9.75 3.64 -5.27
CA ASN A 37 9.79 4.59 -6.40
C ASN A 37 8.81 5.76 -6.23
N PHE A 38 7.78 5.61 -5.39
CA PHE A 38 6.79 6.65 -5.09
C PHE A 38 7.11 7.40 -3.81
N SER A 39 7.34 6.64 -2.75
CA SER A 39 7.57 7.12 -1.40
C SER A 39 8.71 6.30 -0.82
N PRO A 40 9.96 6.75 -1.01
CA PRO A 40 11.13 6.05 -0.51
C PRO A 40 11.02 5.81 0.99
N ASN A 41 11.49 4.66 1.47
CA ASN A 41 11.58 4.31 2.88
C ASN A 41 10.23 4.32 3.63
N ILE A 42 9.11 4.16 2.93
CA ILE A 42 7.77 4.15 3.54
C ILE A 42 7.48 2.89 4.38
N VAL A 43 8.32 1.86 4.24
CA VAL A 43 8.19 0.56 4.92
C VAL A 43 9.40 0.31 5.79
N GLY A 44 9.19 0.22 7.10
CA GLY A 44 10.10 -0.37 8.06
C GLY A 44 9.90 -1.88 8.14
N VAL A 45 10.99 -2.63 8.37
CA VAL A 45 10.94 -4.09 8.57
C VAL A 45 11.42 -4.40 9.97
N ASN A 46 10.55 -5.05 10.76
CA ASN A 46 10.79 -5.44 12.14
C ASN A 46 10.75 -6.98 12.26
N ASP A 47 11.14 -7.50 13.43
CA ASP A 47 10.99 -8.93 13.71
C ASP A 47 9.51 -9.26 13.90
N GLY A 48 8.95 -10.09 13.02
CA GLY A 48 7.53 -10.45 13.06
C GLY A 48 6.57 -9.52 12.30
N SER A 49 6.99 -8.34 11.85
CA SER A 49 6.08 -7.32 11.28
C SER A 49 6.75 -6.36 10.28
N ILE A 50 5.91 -5.60 9.59
CA ILE A 50 6.30 -4.39 8.87
C ILE A 50 5.67 -3.16 9.52
N GLU A 51 6.38 -2.04 9.46
CA GLU A 51 5.99 -0.77 10.06
C GLU A 51 5.78 0.30 8.98
N TRP A 52 4.81 1.16 9.19
CA TRP A 52 4.55 2.33 8.38
C TRP A 52 5.46 3.47 8.78
N CYS A 53 6.31 3.92 7.85
CA CYS A 53 7.27 5.00 8.07
C CYS A 53 6.97 6.17 7.09
N PRO A 54 5.92 6.97 7.31
CA PRO A 54 5.61 8.08 6.42
C PRO A 54 6.75 9.11 6.40
N ASN A 55 7.02 9.68 5.23
CA ASN A 55 8.02 10.73 5.06
C ASN A 55 7.47 12.11 5.45
N GLU A 56 6.16 12.31 5.36
CA GLU A 56 5.48 13.57 5.69
C GLU A 56 4.68 13.48 7.01
N GLU A 57 4.60 14.61 7.72
CA GLU A 57 3.72 14.80 8.88
C GLU A 57 2.81 16.03 8.66
N PRO A 58 1.49 15.84 8.46
CA PRO A 58 0.77 14.58 8.38
C PRO A 58 1.07 13.82 7.06
N PRO A 59 0.92 12.48 7.04
CA PRO A 59 1.19 11.69 5.84
C PRO A 59 0.30 12.10 4.67
N SER A 60 0.89 12.19 3.49
CA SER A 60 0.18 12.52 2.26
C SER A 60 -0.83 11.43 1.89
N TYR A 61 -1.83 11.79 1.08
CA TYR A 61 -2.80 10.81 0.59
C TYR A 61 -2.14 9.72 -0.26
N LEU A 62 -1.09 10.08 -1.02
CA LEU A 62 -0.32 9.13 -1.81
C LEU A 62 0.37 8.10 -0.92
N GLU A 63 1.04 8.53 0.15
CA GLU A 63 1.72 7.63 1.09
C GLU A 63 0.74 6.65 1.74
N LYS A 64 -0.45 7.12 2.13
CA LYS A 64 -1.51 6.26 2.67
C LYS A 64 -1.94 5.20 1.67
N LEU A 65 -2.13 5.57 0.40
CA LEU A 65 -2.53 4.64 -0.66
C LEU A 65 -1.42 3.63 -0.97
N VAL A 66 -0.15 4.07 -0.99
CA VAL A 66 1.02 3.21 -1.21
C VAL A 66 1.14 2.19 -0.09
N TRP A 67 1.04 2.62 1.17
CA TRP A 67 1.08 1.71 2.32
C TRP A 67 -0.02 0.66 2.27
N TRP A 68 -1.27 1.07 2.00
CA TRP A 68 -2.38 0.11 1.84
C TRP A 68 -2.11 -0.91 0.75
N TRP A 69 -1.55 -0.47 -0.38
CA TRP A 69 -1.26 -1.36 -1.49
C TRP A 69 -0.14 -2.35 -1.15
N VAL A 70 0.87 -1.93 -0.38
CA VAL A 70 1.94 -2.82 0.11
C VAL A 70 1.36 -3.94 0.99
N VAL A 71 0.48 -3.60 1.93
CA VAL A 71 -0.11 -4.55 2.90
C VAL A 71 -1.22 -5.40 2.28
N ARG A 72 -2.09 -4.78 1.48
CA ARG A 72 -3.33 -5.35 0.92
C ARG A 72 -3.41 -5.12 -0.59
N PRO A 73 -2.52 -5.75 -1.40
CA PRO A 73 -2.57 -5.62 -2.85
C PRO A 73 -3.87 -6.14 -3.46
N ASP A 74 -4.62 -7.00 -2.76
CA ASP A 74 -5.97 -7.44 -3.13
C ASP A 74 -6.98 -6.28 -3.24
N MET A 75 -6.73 -5.18 -2.53
CA MET A 75 -7.52 -3.94 -2.63
C MET A 75 -7.08 -3.03 -3.77
N GLY A 76 -6.12 -3.45 -4.60
CA GLY A 76 -5.49 -2.63 -5.64
C GLY A 76 -6.49 -1.96 -6.59
N ALA A 77 -7.59 -2.61 -6.94
CA ALA A 77 -8.64 -2.01 -7.77
C ALA A 77 -9.33 -0.80 -7.09
N ALA A 78 -9.61 -0.89 -5.78
CA ALA A 78 -10.20 0.21 -5.02
C ALA A 78 -9.20 1.35 -4.83
N ILE A 79 -7.94 1.01 -4.51
CA ILE A 79 -6.84 1.98 -4.40
C ILE A 79 -6.62 2.71 -5.74
N ALA A 80 -6.69 2.00 -6.86
CA ALA A 80 -6.57 2.57 -8.19
C ALA A 80 -7.74 3.51 -8.58
N LEU A 81 -8.89 3.48 -7.91
CA LEU A 81 -9.93 4.47 -8.15
C LEU A 81 -9.54 5.84 -7.59
N GLU A 82 -8.91 5.84 -6.42
CA GLU A 82 -8.53 7.02 -5.64
C GLU A 82 -7.11 7.55 -5.96
N ALA A 83 -6.27 6.70 -6.54
CA ALA A 83 -4.86 6.99 -6.81
C ALA A 83 -4.64 8.06 -7.89
N PRO A 84 -3.56 8.86 -7.80
CA PRO A 84 -3.04 9.60 -8.94
C PRO A 84 -2.73 8.66 -10.11
N GLN A 85 -2.77 9.18 -11.34
CA GLN A 85 -2.66 8.35 -12.56
C GLN A 85 -1.37 7.51 -12.63
N GLU A 86 -0.30 7.97 -12.01
CA GLU A 86 0.97 7.26 -11.91
C GLU A 86 0.86 5.98 -11.05
N LEU A 87 0.28 6.10 -9.86
CA LEU A 87 0.01 4.96 -8.99
C LEU A 87 -1.02 4.00 -9.63
N LYS A 88 -2.03 4.52 -10.33
CA LYS A 88 -2.98 3.67 -11.11
C LYS A 88 -2.25 2.78 -12.11
N ARG A 89 -1.31 3.32 -12.89
CA ARG A 89 -0.57 2.57 -13.91
C ARG A 89 0.23 1.43 -13.30
N ILE A 90 0.92 1.68 -12.19
CA ILE A 90 1.79 0.69 -11.57
C ILE A 90 0.97 -0.38 -10.83
N VAL A 91 -0.07 0.00 -10.09
CA VAL A 91 -0.99 -0.97 -9.45
C VAL A 91 -1.66 -1.83 -10.52
N SER A 92 -2.09 -1.24 -11.63
CA SER A 92 -2.67 -1.99 -12.76
C SER A 92 -1.65 -2.93 -13.40
N ASN A 93 -0.40 -2.51 -13.58
CA ASN A 93 0.65 -3.37 -14.11
C ASN A 93 0.98 -4.53 -13.15
N TYR A 94 1.04 -4.29 -11.84
CA TYR A 94 1.23 -5.37 -10.87
C TYR A 94 0.10 -6.39 -10.94
N ILE A 95 -1.17 -5.93 -11.03
CA ILE A 95 -2.36 -6.81 -11.18
C ILE A 95 -2.32 -7.61 -12.49
N LEU A 96 -1.88 -6.99 -13.59
CA LEU A 96 -1.89 -7.62 -14.91
C LEU A 96 -0.73 -8.60 -15.14
N VAL A 97 0.38 -8.44 -14.41
CA VAL A 97 1.62 -9.22 -14.61
C VAL A 97 1.81 -10.29 -13.52
N SER A 98 1.08 -10.18 -12.40
CA SER A 98 1.09 -11.15 -11.30
C SER A 98 -0.21 -11.96 -11.27
N PRO A 99 -0.34 -13.03 -12.09
CA PRO A 99 -1.44 -13.98 -11.97
C PRO A 99 -1.40 -14.74 -10.63
#